data_AF-A0A7W6GDI7-F1
#
_entry.id   AF-A0A7W6GDI7-F1
#
_cell.length_a   1.000
_cell.length_b   1.000
_cell.length_c   1.000
_cell.angle_alpha   90.00
_cell.angle_beta   90.00
_cell.angle_gamma   90.00
#
_symmetry.space_group_name_H-M   'P 1'
#
loop_
_entity.id
_entity.type
_entity.pdbx_description
1 polymer ?
#
loop_
_entity_poly.entity_id
_entity_poly.type
_entity_poly.pdbx_seq_one_letter_code
_entity_poly.pdbx_strand_id
1 'polypeptide(L)'
;MAFRVAAEDWDEVIAYLRARELVTNVYLERQVPLQLKGGRGVRGVAYVVDRAHTQYAGSLDTVDAARIVHQAQGKSGPNDAYVFNTLTHLKEMGIRDHWLEGVVDEVERLRAA
;
A
#
# COMPACT_ATOMS: atom_id res chain seq x y z
N MET A 1 -0.33 -0.78 10.94
CA MET A 1 -1.62 -1.37 11.41
C MET A 1 -1.58 -2.88 11.20
N ALA A 2 -2.31 -3.66 12.01
CA ALA A 2 -2.52 -5.08 11.78
C ALA A 2 -3.97 -5.44 12.14
N PHE A 3 -4.58 -6.35 11.38
CA PHE A 3 -5.93 -6.84 11.64
C PHE A 3 -5.86 -8.22 12.27
N ARG A 4 -6.62 -8.43 13.35
CA ARG A 4 -6.81 -9.75 13.95
C ARG A 4 -8.07 -10.36 13.35
N VAL A 5 -7.92 -11.52 12.73
CA VAL A 5 -9.02 -12.34 12.23
C VAL A 5 -9.41 -13.33 13.32
N ALA A 6 -10.71 -13.56 13.52
CA ALA A 6 -11.18 -14.59 14.42
C ALA A 6 -10.77 -15.99 13.90
N ALA A 7 -10.68 -16.97 14.78
CA ALA A 7 -10.16 -18.29 14.38
C ALA A 7 -11.12 -19.00 13.41
N GLU A 8 -12.41 -18.84 13.67
CA GLU A 8 -13.52 -19.34 12.86
C GLU A 8 -13.57 -18.73 11.45
N ASP A 9 -13.11 -17.49 11.28
CA ASP A 9 -13.15 -16.77 10.00
C ASP A 9 -11.87 -16.96 9.18
N TRP A 10 -10.84 -17.61 9.74
CA TRP A 10 -9.49 -17.62 9.18
C TRP A 10 -9.45 -18.19 7.75
N ASP A 11 -10.05 -19.36 7.53
CA ASP A 11 -9.98 -20.05 6.25
C ASP A 11 -10.70 -19.27 5.15
N GLU A 12 -11.83 -18.64 5.48
CA GLU A 12 -12.56 -17.77 4.54
C GLU A 12 -11.75 -16.52 4.20
N VAL A 13 -11.25 -15.81 5.22
CA VAL A 13 -10.53 -14.55 5.02
C VAL A 13 -9.22 -14.78 4.25
N ILE A 14 -8.46 -15.84 4.56
CA ILE A 14 -7.22 -16.10 3.84
C ILE A 14 -7.48 -16.50 2.38
N ALA A 15 -8.54 -17.28 2.11
CA ALA A 15 -8.94 -17.63 0.76
C ALA A 15 -9.36 -16.38 -0.05
N TYR A 16 -10.17 -15.50 0.55
CA TYR A 16 -10.57 -14.22 -0.04
C TYR A 16 -9.36 -13.33 -0.37
N LEU A 17 -8.44 -13.17 0.58
CA LEU A 17 -7.24 -12.35 0.36
C LEU A 17 -6.36 -12.93 -0.75
N ARG A 18 -6.16 -14.25 -0.79
CA ARG A 18 -5.39 -14.90 -1.87
C ARG A 18 -6.04 -14.68 -3.24
N ALA A 19 -7.36 -14.83 -3.33
CA ALA A 19 -8.10 -14.62 -4.56
C ALA A 19 -8.03 -13.16 -5.05
N ARG A 20 -7.79 -12.19 -4.16
CA ARG A 20 -7.66 -10.77 -4.49
C ARG A 20 -6.24 -10.33 -4.78
N GLU A 21 -5.28 -10.75 -3.97
CA GLU A 21 -3.90 -10.24 -4.00
C GLU A 21 -2.98 -11.05 -4.93
N LEU A 22 -3.26 -12.34 -5.15
CA LEU A 22 -2.41 -13.22 -5.95
C LEU A 22 -2.88 -13.40 -7.40
N VAL A 23 -3.77 -12.52 -7.89
CA VAL A 23 -4.36 -12.63 -9.25
C VAL A 23 -3.29 -12.57 -10.33
N THR A 24 -2.37 -11.60 -10.24
CA THR A 24 -1.26 -11.45 -11.19
C THR A 24 0.06 -12.01 -10.67
N ASN A 25 0.10 -12.48 -9.43
CA ASN A 25 1.31 -12.85 -8.69
C ASN A 25 2.37 -11.72 -8.59
N VAL A 26 1.97 -10.45 -8.75
CA VAL A 26 2.84 -9.30 -8.44
C VAL A 26 3.15 -9.20 -6.94
N TYR A 27 2.33 -9.83 -6.10
CA TYR A 27 2.56 -9.96 -4.66
C TYR A 27 2.95 -11.37 -4.25
N LEU A 28 3.75 -11.46 -3.19
CA LEU A 28 4.17 -12.67 -2.51
C LEU A 28 3.50 -12.74 -1.14
N GLU A 29 2.83 -13.85 -0.84
CA GLU A 29 2.37 -14.13 0.52
C GLU A 29 3.58 -14.45 1.41
N ARG A 30 3.68 -13.75 2.54
CA ARG A 30 4.77 -13.90 3.51
C ARG A 30 4.23 -13.92 4.94
N GLN A 31 4.79 -14.83 5.75
CA GLN A 31 4.65 -14.81 7.20
C GLN A 31 5.76 -13.95 7.78
N VAL A 32 5.42 -12.78 8.30
CA VAL A 32 6.40 -11.78 8.78
C VAL A 32 6.27 -11.58 10.30
N PRO A 33 7.39 -11.28 11.00
CA PRO A 33 7.32 -10.79 12.37
C PRO A 33 6.74 -9.37 12.39
N LEU A 34 5.80 -9.12 13.28
CA LEU A 34 5.19 -7.82 13.50
C LEU A 34 5.45 -7.38 14.95
N GLN A 35 5.77 -6.11 15.13
CA GLN A 35 5.78 -5.47 16.45
C GLN A 35 4.52 -4.64 16.61
N LEU A 36 3.72 -4.96 17.62
CA LEU A 36 2.52 -4.20 17.95
C LEU A 36 2.87 -3.04 18.89
N LYS A 37 1.97 -2.06 18.96
CA LYS A 37 2.05 -0.99 19.96
C LYS A 37 2.16 -1.62 21.36
N GLY A 38 3.12 -1.16 22.15
CA GLY A 38 3.46 -1.74 23.46
C GLY A 38 4.52 -2.84 23.43
N GLY A 39 5.16 -3.11 22.28
CA GLY A 39 6.35 -3.95 22.18
C GLY A 39 6.08 -5.46 22.03
N ARG A 40 4.81 -5.88 21.97
CA ARG A 40 4.46 -7.28 21.76
C ARG A 40 4.80 -7.73 20.34
N GLY A 41 5.63 -8.76 20.20
CA GLY A 41 5.91 -9.44 18.94
C GLY A 41 4.83 -10.47 18.59
N VAL A 42 4.39 -10.49 17.34
CA VAL A 42 3.47 -11.52 16.79
C VAL A 42 3.92 -11.92 15.38
N ARG A 43 3.37 -13.01 14.84
CA ARG A 43 3.47 -13.33 13.40
C ARG A 43 2.19 -12.90 12.69
N GLY A 44 2.32 -12.43 11.46
CA GLY A 44 1.19 -12.09 10.62
C GLY A 44 1.46 -12.37 9.14
N VAL A 45 0.38 -12.46 8.37
CA VAL A 45 0.46 -12.54 6.90
C VAL A 45 0.59 -11.13 6.33
N ALA A 46 1.50 -10.96 5.38
CA ALA A 46 1.62 -9.78 4.55
C ALA A 46 1.76 -10.18 3.08
N TYR A 47 1.18 -9.39 2.19
CA TYR A 47 1.38 -9.48 0.75
C TYR A 47 2.39 -8.41 0.36
N VAL A 48 3.58 -8.82 -0.06
CA VAL A 48 4.69 -7.91 -0.38
C VAL A 48 5.01 -7.99 -1.86
N VAL A 49 5.31 -6.87 -2.49
CA VAL A 49 5.59 -6.86 -3.93
C VAL A 49 6.79 -7.74 -4.27
N ASP A 50 6.66 -8.57 -5.30
CA ASP A 50 7.80 -9.26 -5.90
C ASP A 50 8.62 -8.25 -6.72
N ARG A 51 9.83 -7.96 -6.27
CA ARG A 51 10.73 -7.01 -6.95
C ARG A 51 11.29 -7.54 -8.26
N ALA A 52 11.16 -8.83 -8.55
CA ALA A 52 11.51 -9.41 -9.85
C ALA A 52 10.35 -9.36 -10.85
N HIS A 53 9.15 -8.99 -10.43
CA HIS A 53 7.97 -8.97 -11.28
C HIS A 53 7.99 -7.81 -12.27
N THR A 54 7.57 -8.03 -13.51
CA THR A 54 7.63 -7.01 -14.58
C THR A 54 6.78 -5.76 -14.31
N GLN A 55 5.82 -5.84 -13.40
CA GLN A 55 4.96 -4.71 -12.99
C GLN A 55 5.55 -3.90 -11.82
N TYR A 56 6.68 -4.32 -11.25
CA TYR A 56 7.36 -3.54 -10.22
C TYR A 56 8.15 -2.40 -10.87
N ALA A 57 7.73 -1.17 -10.60
CA ALA A 57 8.34 0.03 -11.19
C ALA A 57 9.72 0.40 -10.59
N GLY A 58 10.23 -0.37 -9.62
CA GLY A 58 11.48 -0.07 -8.94
C GLY A 58 11.36 1.08 -7.93
N SER A 59 12.50 1.69 -7.61
CA SER A 59 12.58 2.85 -6.72
C SER A 59 12.43 4.13 -7.54
N LEU A 60 11.20 4.65 -7.62
CA LEU A 60 10.91 5.95 -8.24
C LEU A 60 11.22 7.07 -7.26
N ASP A 61 11.74 8.20 -7.77
CA ASP A 61 11.76 9.44 -7.00
C ASP A 61 10.35 10.06 -6.93
N THR A 62 10.19 11.10 -6.10
CA THR A 62 8.88 11.70 -5.85
C THR A 62 8.32 12.41 -7.08
N VAL A 63 9.18 12.95 -7.95
CA VAL A 63 8.77 13.68 -9.16
C VAL A 63 8.24 12.72 -10.22
N ASP A 64 8.93 11.61 -10.46
CA ASP A 64 8.51 10.59 -11.41
C ASP A 64 7.27 9.85 -10.92
N ALA A 65 7.18 9.55 -9.62
CA ALA A 65 5.97 9.00 -9.01
C ALA A 65 4.78 9.96 -9.17
N ALA A 66 4.98 11.26 -8.91
CA ALA A 66 3.92 12.26 -9.01
C ALA A 66 3.38 12.41 -10.43
N ARG A 67 4.24 12.36 -11.45
CA ARG A 67 3.81 12.38 -12.87
C ARG A 67 2.87 11.22 -13.19
N ILE A 68 3.23 10.00 -12.75
CA ILE A 68 2.40 8.81 -12.96
C ILE A 68 1.08 8.94 -12.18
N VAL A 69 1.15 9.31 -10.90
CA VAL A 69 -0.03 9.45 -10.04
C VAL A 69 -1.01 10.50 -10.58
N HIS A 70 -0.51 11.63 -11.08
CA HIS A 70 -1.34 12.71 -11.62
C HIS A 70 -2.10 12.30 -12.89
N GLN A 71 -1.52 11.45 -13.73
CA GLN A 71 -2.10 11.08 -15.04
C GLN A 71 -2.88 9.76 -15.00
N ALA A 72 -2.62 8.89 -14.03
CA ALA A 72 -3.18 7.55 -14.00
C ALA A 72 -4.63 7.52 -13.51
N GLN A 73 -5.46 6.76 -14.23
CA GLN A 73 -6.85 6.45 -13.85
C GLN A 73 -7.13 4.97 -14.06
N GLY A 74 -7.78 4.34 -13.08
CA GLY A 74 -8.21 2.95 -13.16
C GLY A 74 -9.72 2.79 -12.95
N LYS A 75 -10.17 1.54 -12.84
CA LYS A 75 -11.59 1.21 -12.58
C LYS A 75 -12.15 1.86 -11.31
N SER A 76 -11.30 2.11 -10.32
CA SER A 76 -11.66 2.72 -9.03
C SER A 76 -11.55 4.25 -9.04
N GLY A 77 -11.28 4.88 -10.18
CA GLY A 77 -11.11 6.33 -10.30
C GLY A 77 -9.65 6.77 -10.47
N PRO A 78 -9.38 8.07 -10.33
CA PRO A 78 -8.04 8.64 -10.50
C PRO A 78 -7.10 8.22 -9.37
N ASN A 79 -5.82 8.01 -9.70
CA ASN A 79 -4.83 7.49 -8.75
C ASN A 79 -4.46 8.51 -7.66
N ASP A 80 -4.43 9.79 -8.00
CA ASP A 80 -4.19 10.86 -7.02
C ASP A 80 -5.20 10.86 -5.86
N ALA A 81 -6.48 10.60 -6.11
CA ALA A 81 -7.49 10.46 -5.06
C ALA A 81 -7.16 9.31 -4.09
N TYR A 82 -6.66 8.18 -4.60
CA TYR A 82 -6.21 7.06 -3.77
C TYR A 82 -4.98 7.45 -2.92
N VAL A 83 -3.98 8.11 -3.53
CA VAL A 83 -2.76 8.55 -2.85
C VAL A 83 -3.08 9.57 -1.74
N PHE A 84 -3.94 10.56 -2.02
CA PHE A 84 -4.34 11.58 -1.04
C PHE A 84 -5.12 10.98 0.12
N ASN A 85 -6.05 10.07 -0.16
CA ASN A 85 -6.80 9.39 0.89
C ASN A 85 -5.89 8.52 1.76
N THR A 86 -4.93 7.82 1.15
CA THR A 86 -3.93 7.01 1.86
C THR A 86 -3.08 7.89 2.79
N LEU A 87 -2.56 9.01 2.29
CA LEU A 87 -1.76 9.93 3.11
C LEU A 87 -2.58 10.51 4.27
N THR A 88 -3.84 10.88 4.03
CA THR A 88 -4.75 11.38 5.07
C THR A 88 -4.90 10.35 6.19
N HIS A 89 -5.22 9.09 5.87
CA HIS A 89 -5.37 8.04 6.88
C HIS A 89 -4.07 7.70 7.61
N LEU A 90 -2.92 7.75 6.94
CA LEU A 90 -1.62 7.60 7.61
C LEU A 90 -1.41 8.71 8.65
N LYS A 91 -1.70 9.97 8.30
CA LYS A 91 -1.62 11.11 9.22
C LYS A 91 -2.59 10.97 10.41
N GLU A 92 -3.84 10.54 10.17
CA GLU A 92 -4.83 10.27 11.23
C GLU A 92 -4.36 9.18 12.20
N MET A 93 -3.63 8.17 11.71
CA MET A 93 -3.01 7.13 12.52
C MET A 93 -1.71 7.59 13.23
N GLY A 94 -1.25 8.82 12.98
CA GLY A 94 0.03 9.34 13.50
C GLY A 94 1.26 8.74 12.81
N ILE A 95 1.11 8.20 11.60
CA ILE A 95 2.19 7.63 10.80
C ILE A 95 2.71 8.71 9.85
N ARG A 96 4.03 8.96 9.88
CA ARG A 96 4.72 9.88 8.98
C ARG A 96 5.44 9.10 7.89
N ASP A 97 5.11 9.40 6.65
CA ASP A 97 5.76 8.83 5.46
C ASP A 97 6.24 9.99 4.59
N HIS A 98 7.51 10.38 4.78
CA HIS A 98 8.10 11.54 4.11
C HIS A 98 8.17 11.37 2.59
N TRP A 99 8.32 10.15 2.10
CA TRP A 99 8.37 9.91 0.66
C TRP A 99 6.99 10.13 0.05
N LEU A 100 5.94 9.54 0.65
CA LEU A 100 4.57 9.73 0.16
C LEU A 100 4.10 11.18 0.28
N GLU A 101 4.49 11.88 1.35
CA GLU A 101 4.28 13.33 1.49
C GLU A 101 4.90 14.10 0.32
N GLY A 102 6.16 13.81 -0.02
CA GLY A 102 6.82 14.43 -1.17
C GLY A 102 6.15 14.12 -2.52
N VAL A 103 5.61 12.91 -2.72
CA VAL A 103 4.82 12.60 -3.93
C VAL A 103 3.57 13.49 -3.98
N VAL A 104 2.85 13.65 -2.87
CA VAL A 104 1.65 14.47 -2.80
C VAL A 104 1.94 15.94 -3.09
N ASP A 105 2.99 16.50 -2.48
CA ASP A 105 3.40 17.88 -2.70
C ASP A 105 3.71 18.14 -4.18
N GLU A 106 4.37 17.19 -4.86
CA GLU A 106 4.65 17.29 -6.29
C GLU A 106 3.41 17.15 -7.18
N VAL A 107 2.44 16.31 -6.80
CA VAL A 107 1.14 16.23 -7.50
C VAL A 107 0.38 17.54 -7.38
N GLU A 108 0.38 18.17 -6.21
CA GLU A 108 -0.25 19.47 -6.00
C GLU A 108 0.42 20.56 -6.84
N ARG A 109 1.76 20.56 -6.92
CA ARG A 109 2.51 21.48 -7.79
C ARG A 109 2.16 21.28 -9.26
N LEU A 110 2.03 20.04 -9.73
CA LEU A 110 1.64 19.75 -11.12
C LEU A 110 0.21 20.23 -11.44
N ARG A 111 -0.72 20.16 -10.48
CA ARG A 111 -2.10 20.62 -10.65
C ARG A 111 -2.24 22.15 -10.65
N ALA A 112 -1.28 22.86 -10.05
CA ALA A 112 -1.26 24.32 -9.95
C ALA A 112 -0.55 25.00 -11.14
N ALA A 113 0.15 24.23 -11.98
CA ALA A 113 0.85 24.70 -13.17
C ALA A 113 -0.08 24.75 -14.39
#